data_AF-A0AA86VZS3-F1
#
_entry.id   AF-A0AA86VZS3-F1
#
_cell.length_a   1.000
_cell.length_b   1.000
_cell.length_c   1.000
_cell.angle_alpha   90.00
_cell.angle_beta   90.00
_cell.angle_gamma   90.00
#
_symmetry.space_group_name_H-M   'P 1'
#
loop_
_entity.id
_entity.type
_entity.pdbx_description
1 polymer ?
#
loop_
_entity_poly.entity_id
_entity_poly.type
_entity_poly.pdbx_seq_one_letter_code
_entity_poly.pdbx_strand_id
1 'polypeptide(L)'
;MRLLRLRGFRITFVHTEYNYKRLLNSRGLKALDGIPDFHFETISDETFFLPFRELLVRLYDSATAGIIPPVTCLVFDLSMTFTTQAAHELALPIVLFSLASACNLMATLHYRELYDKGLIPLKVTDEGVTVFPSFSLKTYWEFSAFKSPTMGAEGSW
;
A
#
# COMPACT_ATOMS: atom_id res chain seq x y z
N MET A 1 -0.38 -6.58 -11.41
CA MET A 1 -1.79 -6.71 -11.89
C MET A 1 -1.94 -7.51 -13.18
N ARG A 2 -1.28 -7.19 -14.30
CA ARG A 2 -1.34 -8.03 -15.52
C ARG A 2 -0.93 -9.49 -15.28
N LEU A 3 0.14 -9.72 -14.52
CA LEU A 3 0.59 -11.07 -14.16
C LEU A 3 -0.47 -11.86 -13.35
N LEU A 4 -1.12 -11.22 -12.38
CA LEU A 4 -2.18 -11.85 -11.59
C LEU A 4 -3.37 -12.21 -12.49
N ARG A 5 -3.76 -11.33 -13.41
CA ARG A 5 -4.80 -11.65 -14.40
C ARG A 5 -4.42 -12.87 -15.25
N LEU A 6 -3.19 -12.92 -15.76
CA LEU A 6 -2.69 -14.07 -16.53
C LEU A 6 -2.70 -15.39 -15.74
N ARG A 7 -2.78 -15.32 -14.41
CA ARG A 7 -2.94 -16.48 -13.53
C ARG A 7 -4.41 -16.77 -13.17
N GLY A 8 -5.37 -16.13 -13.84
CA GLY A 8 -6.81 -16.39 -13.66
C GLY A 8 -7.48 -15.57 -12.56
N PHE A 9 -6.78 -14.61 -11.94
CA PHE A 9 -7.40 -13.75 -10.93
C PHE A 9 -8.31 -12.69 -11.58
N ARG A 10 -9.56 -12.64 -11.15
CA ARG A 10 -10.47 -11.51 -11.43
C ARG A 10 -10.07 -10.34 -10.53
N ILE A 11 -9.85 -9.16 -11.12
CA ILE A 11 -9.34 -7.99 -10.42
C ILE A 11 -10.35 -6.84 -10.53
N THR A 12 -10.75 -6.32 -9.38
CA THR A 12 -11.54 -5.08 -9.25
C THR A 12 -10.66 -3.98 -8.69
N PHE A 13 -10.51 -2.90 -9.44
CA PHE A 13 -9.85 -1.68 -8.99
C PHE A 13 -10.86 -0.77 -8.30
N VAL A 14 -10.54 -0.32 -7.11
CA VAL A 14 -11.35 0.67 -6.39
C VAL A 14 -10.68 2.03 -6.53
N HIS A 15 -11.38 2.98 -7.14
CA HIS A 15 -10.94 4.36 -7.24
C HIS A 15 -11.82 5.26 -6.38
N THR A 16 -11.28 6.39 -5.95
CA THR A 16 -12.16 7.47 -5.48
C THR A 16 -12.85 8.12 -6.69
N GLU A 17 -14.02 8.72 -6.50
CA GLU A 17 -14.74 9.38 -7.60
C GLU A 17 -13.89 10.44 -8.30
N TYR A 18 -13.16 11.26 -7.54
CA TYR A 18 -12.22 12.24 -8.08
C TYR A 18 -11.17 11.59 -8.99
N ASN A 19 -10.55 10.51 -8.54
CA ASN A 19 -9.52 9.80 -9.31
C ASN A 19 -10.10 9.14 -10.57
N TYR A 20 -11.30 8.58 -10.46
CA TYR A 20 -12.01 7.99 -11.59
C TYR A 20 -12.33 9.03 -12.66
N LYS A 21 -12.90 10.18 -12.26
CA LYS A 21 -13.20 11.31 -13.16
C LYS A 21 -11.93 11.83 -13.84
N ARG A 22 -10.84 12.00 -13.08
CA ARG A 22 -9.54 12.44 -13.61
C ARG A 22 -8.94 11.45 -14.61
N LEU A 23 -9.07 10.16 -14.36
CA LEU A 23 -8.64 9.11 -15.30
C LEU A 23 -9.40 9.21 -16.62
N LEU A 24 -10.74 9.32 -16.57
CA LEU A 24 -11.57 9.48 -17.76
C LEU A 24 -11.25 10.78 -18.52
N ASN A 25 -11.01 11.89 -17.81
CA ASN A 25 -10.69 13.16 -18.45
C ASN A 25 -9.32 13.14 -19.16
N SER A 26 -8.34 12.42 -18.61
CA SER A 26 -6.99 12.35 -19.18
C SER A 26 -6.86 11.34 -20.33
N ARG A 27 -7.67 10.27 -20.35
CA ARG A 27 -7.54 9.16 -21.30
C ARG A 27 -8.78 8.90 -22.17
N GLY A 28 -9.85 9.69 -21.97
CA GLY A 28 -11.13 9.57 -22.67
C GLY A 28 -12.10 8.57 -22.02
N LEU A 29 -13.36 8.60 -22.48
CA LEU A 29 -14.44 7.73 -21.97
C LEU A 29 -14.14 6.22 -22.11
N LYS A 30 -13.25 5.85 -23.04
CA LYS A 30 -12.81 4.47 -23.27
C LYS A 30 -11.55 4.08 -22.49
N ALA A 31 -11.13 4.91 -21.53
CA ALA A 31 -9.92 4.65 -20.74
C ALA A 31 -9.96 3.29 -20.00
N LEU A 32 -11.16 2.82 -19.68
CA LEU A 32 -11.41 1.57 -18.95
C LEU A 32 -11.74 0.41 -19.88
N ASP A 33 -12.28 0.68 -21.07
CA ASP A 33 -12.66 -0.32 -22.08
C ASP A 33 -11.44 -1.08 -22.66
N GLY A 34 -10.25 -0.50 -22.57
CA GLY A 34 -9.01 -1.07 -23.11
C GLY A 34 -8.46 -2.26 -22.33
N ILE A 35 -9.14 -2.73 -21.26
CA ILE A 35 -8.62 -3.80 -20.42
C ILE A 35 -9.67 -4.88 -20.14
N PRO A 36 -9.74 -5.93 -20.99
CA PRO A 36 -10.64 -7.06 -20.77
C PRO A 36 -10.40 -7.67 -19.37
N ASP A 37 -11.50 -8.01 -18.70
CA ASP A 37 -11.56 -8.68 -17.39
C ASP A 37 -11.11 -7.86 -16.17
N PHE A 38 -10.87 -6.56 -16.33
CA PHE A 38 -10.73 -5.65 -15.19
C PHE A 38 -12.05 -4.95 -14.89
N HIS A 39 -12.42 -4.96 -13.60
CA HIS A 39 -13.57 -4.26 -13.08
C HIS A 39 -13.13 -3.01 -12.35
N PHE A 40 -13.97 -1.99 -12.34
CA PHE A 40 -13.69 -0.73 -11.69
C PHE A 40 -14.89 -0.35 -10.83
N GLU A 41 -14.61 -0.02 -9.57
CA GLU A 41 -15.59 0.44 -8.60
C GLU A 41 -15.17 1.81 -8.09
N THR A 42 -16.14 2.61 -7.67
CA THR A 42 -15.89 3.94 -7.13
C THR A 42 -16.34 4.04 -5.68
N ILE A 43 -15.56 4.74 -4.87
CA ILE A 43 -15.92 5.17 -3.52
C ILE A 43 -15.94 6.70 -3.43
N SER A 44 -16.78 7.23 -2.55
CA SER A 44 -16.81 8.67 -2.25
C SER A 44 -15.43 9.14 -1.75
N ASP A 45 -15.10 10.39 -2.08
CA ASP A 45 -13.88 11.07 -1.64
C ASP A 45 -13.92 11.52 -0.16
N GLU A 46 -15.01 11.25 0.56
CA GLU A 46 -15.15 11.55 1.99
C GLU A 46 -14.26 10.63 2.86
N THR A 47 -14.59 10.39 4.14
CA THR A 47 -13.76 9.72 5.17
C THR A 47 -13.26 8.29 4.88
N PHE A 48 -13.32 7.83 3.62
CA PHE A 48 -12.78 6.63 2.97
C PHE A 48 -13.23 5.29 3.57
N PHE A 49 -13.21 5.14 4.89
CA PHE A 49 -13.59 3.93 5.59
C PHE A 49 -15.06 3.54 5.36
N LEU A 50 -16.01 4.43 5.65
CA LEU A 50 -17.44 4.11 5.52
C LEU A 50 -17.81 3.77 4.07
N PRO A 51 -17.46 4.59 3.05
CA PRO A 51 -17.78 4.25 1.66
C PRO A 51 -17.11 2.96 1.18
N PHE A 52 -15.90 2.67 1.66
CA PHE A 52 -15.20 1.43 1.33
C PHE A 52 -15.86 0.21 1.96
N ARG A 53 -16.29 0.31 3.22
CA ARG A 53 -17.02 -0.75 3.91
C ARG A 53 -18.35 -1.05 3.22
N GLU A 54 -19.10 -0.02 2.86
CA GLU A 54 -20.35 -0.16 2.09
C GLU A 54 -20.12 -0.84 0.73
N LEU A 55 -19.04 -0.48 0.03
CA LEU A 55 -18.66 -1.15 -1.21
C LEU A 55 -18.41 -2.64 -0.99
N LEU A 56 -17.68 -3.03 0.06
CA LEU A 56 -17.41 -4.44 0.34
C LEU A 56 -18.69 -5.22 0.65
N VAL A 57 -19.63 -4.63 1.40
CA VAL A 57 -20.96 -5.24 1.65
C VAL A 57 -21.71 -5.44 0.33
N ARG A 58 -21.76 -4.43 -0.55
CA ARG A 58 -22.41 -4.56 -1.86
C ARG A 58 -21.78 -5.66 -2.72
N LEU A 59 -20.46 -5.79 -2.70
CA LEU A 59 -19.75 -6.85 -3.42
C LEU A 59 -20.06 -8.23 -2.84
N TYR A 60 -20.15 -8.34 -1.51
CA TYR A 60 -20.54 -9.57 -0.82
C TYR A 60 -21.97 -9.99 -1.16
N ASP A 61 -22.93 -9.07 -1.14
CA ASP A 61 -24.33 -9.33 -1.50
C ASP A 61 -24.44 -9.75 -2.98
N SER A 62 -23.71 -9.07 -3.87
CA SER A 62 -23.65 -9.42 -5.28
C SER A 62 -23.04 -10.80 -5.52
N ALA A 63 -22.07 -11.21 -4.70
CA ALA A 63 -21.49 -12.54 -4.74
C ALA A 63 -22.46 -13.61 -4.25
N THR A 64 -23.20 -13.33 -3.18
CA THR A 64 -24.25 -14.21 -2.66
C THR A 64 -25.39 -14.40 -3.66
N ALA A 65 -25.72 -13.35 -4.42
CA ALA A 65 -26.68 -13.39 -5.52
C ALA A 65 -26.15 -14.09 -6.79
N GLY A 66 -24.88 -14.51 -6.82
CA GLY A 66 -24.27 -15.18 -7.98
C GLY A 66 -23.96 -14.26 -9.17
N ILE A 67 -24.00 -12.94 -8.98
CA ILE A 67 -23.74 -11.94 -10.04
C ILE A 67 -22.23 -11.84 -10.31
N ILE A 68 -21.43 -11.92 -9.24
CA ILE A 68 -19.95 -11.87 -9.29
C ILE A 68 -19.37 -12.99 -8.41
N PRO A 69 -18.11 -13.41 -8.58
CA PRO A 69 -17.46 -14.30 -7.64
C PRO A 69 -17.17 -13.57 -6.32
N PRO A 70 -17.05 -14.30 -5.19
CA PRO A 70 -16.71 -13.72 -3.90
C PRO A 70 -15.38 -12.97 -3.92
N VAL A 71 -15.30 -11.90 -3.14
CA VAL A 71 -14.03 -11.23 -2.84
C VAL A 71 -13.21 -12.16 -1.94
N THR A 72 -11.98 -12.45 -2.34
CA THR A 72 -11.10 -13.43 -1.65
C THR A 72 -9.85 -12.81 -1.05
N CYS A 73 -9.50 -11.57 -1.42
CA CYS A 73 -8.30 -10.90 -0.95
C CYS A 73 -8.44 -9.39 -1.17
N LEU A 74 -7.88 -8.60 -0.26
CA LEU A 74 -7.69 -7.17 -0.43
C LEU A 74 -6.21 -6.87 -0.68
N VAL A 75 -5.94 -6.02 -1.66
CA VAL A 75 -4.60 -5.53 -1.98
C VAL A 75 -4.61 -4.01 -1.89
N PHE A 76 -3.84 -3.44 -0.98
CA PHE A 76 -3.86 -1.99 -0.74
C PHE A 76 -2.49 -1.45 -0.32
N ASP A 77 -2.32 -0.14 -0.46
CA ASP A 77 -1.10 0.55 -0.07
C ASP A 77 -0.99 0.71 1.45
N LEU A 78 0.24 0.66 1.97
CA LEU A 78 0.51 0.77 3.41
C LEU A 78 0.02 2.08 4.05
N SER A 79 -0.13 3.16 3.27
CA SER A 79 -0.73 4.41 3.73
C SER A 79 -2.25 4.35 3.89
N MET A 80 -2.92 3.38 3.24
CA MET A 80 -4.38 3.24 3.24
C MET A 80 -4.86 2.38 4.42
N THR A 81 -4.44 2.73 5.64
CA THR A 81 -4.62 1.91 6.85
C THR A 81 -6.08 1.62 7.23
N PHE A 82 -7.03 2.44 6.78
CA PHE A 82 -8.46 2.21 7.01
C PHE A 82 -8.96 0.88 6.42
N THR A 83 -8.31 0.40 5.36
CA THR A 83 -8.67 -0.86 4.70
C THR A 83 -8.37 -2.08 5.58
N THR A 84 -7.41 -1.97 6.51
CA THR A 84 -7.06 -3.04 7.45
C THR A 84 -8.24 -3.40 8.36
N GLN A 85 -8.94 -2.39 8.87
CA GLN A 85 -10.12 -2.62 9.71
C GLN A 85 -11.23 -3.33 8.91
N ALA A 86 -11.52 -2.84 7.71
CA ALA A 86 -12.55 -3.43 6.85
C ALA A 86 -12.21 -4.89 6.44
N ALA A 87 -10.94 -5.17 6.18
CA ALA A 87 -10.46 -6.52 5.90
C ALA A 87 -10.65 -7.47 7.09
N HIS A 88 -10.36 -7.00 8.30
CA HIS A 88 -10.55 -7.77 9.52
C HIS A 88 -12.03 -8.08 9.79
N GLU A 89 -12.91 -7.09 9.62
CA GLU A 89 -14.37 -7.28 9.77
C GLU A 89 -14.94 -8.37 8.87
N LEU A 90 -14.34 -8.57 7.69
CA LEU A 90 -14.78 -9.55 6.69
C LEU A 90 -13.88 -10.80 6.65
N ALA A 91 -12.94 -10.95 7.58
CA ALA A 91 -11.97 -12.03 7.62
C ALA A 91 -11.24 -12.27 6.28
N LEU A 92 -10.96 -11.19 5.53
CA LEU A 92 -10.30 -11.26 4.22
C LEU A 92 -8.77 -11.23 4.37
N PRO A 93 -8.04 -12.10 3.67
CA PRO A 93 -6.60 -11.98 3.52
C PRO A 93 -6.18 -10.62 2.98
N ILE A 94 -5.09 -10.08 3.53
CA ILE A 94 -4.52 -8.78 3.17
C ILE A 94 -3.17 -8.99 2.50
N VAL A 95 -2.98 -8.36 1.35
CA VAL A 95 -1.67 -8.16 0.73
C VAL A 95 -1.34 -6.67 0.76
N LEU A 96 -0.32 -6.33 1.54
CA LEU A 96 0.18 -4.97 1.63
C LEU A 96 1.12 -4.70 0.44
N PHE A 97 0.85 -3.64 -0.31
CA PHE A 97 1.65 -3.25 -1.46
C PHE A 97 2.27 -1.88 -1.20
N SER A 98 3.57 -1.81 -0.91
CA SER A 98 4.23 -0.51 -0.77
C SER A 98 4.52 0.09 -2.14
N LEU A 99 4.01 1.29 -2.41
CA LEU A 99 4.45 2.12 -3.53
C LEU A 99 5.85 2.72 -3.32
N ALA A 100 6.43 2.53 -2.13
CA ALA A 100 7.69 3.14 -1.75
C ALA A 100 8.88 2.18 -1.93
N SER A 101 10.08 2.76 -2.07
CA SER A 101 11.32 1.99 -2.04
C SER A 101 11.52 1.34 -0.66
N ALA A 102 12.36 0.30 -0.60
CA ALA A 102 12.67 -0.38 0.67
C ALA A 102 13.20 0.60 1.74
N CYS A 103 14.02 1.58 1.36
CA CYS A 103 14.52 2.58 2.31
C CYS A 103 13.41 3.51 2.84
N ASN A 104 12.47 3.93 2.00
CA ASN A 104 11.34 4.75 2.44
C ASN A 104 10.41 3.94 3.36
N LEU A 105 10.15 2.67 3.02
CA LEU A 105 9.37 1.78 3.87
C LEU A 105 10.01 1.64 5.26
N MET A 106 11.32 1.40 5.32
CA MET A 106 12.05 1.33 6.59
C MET A 106 11.94 2.64 7.38
N ALA A 107 12.12 3.79 6.72
CA ALA A 107 11.96 5.09 7.38
C ALA A 107 10.53 5.29 7.94
N THR A 108 9.50 4.87 7.20
CA THR A 108 8.11 4.91 7.67
C THR A 108 7.89 3.99 8.87
N LEU A 109 8.39 2.76 8.85
CA LEU A 109 8.25 1.81 9.97
C LEU A 109 8.95 2.30 11.24
N HIS A 110 10.09 2.97 11.09
CA HIS A 110 10.84 3.54 12.22
C HIS A 110 10.44 4.98 12.57
N TYR A 111 9.44 5.57 11.91
CA TYR A 111 9.05 6.98 12.13
C TYR A 111 8.76 7.27 13.61
N ARG A 112 8.02 6.37 14.27
CA ARG A 112 7.70 6.50 15.69
C ARG A 112 8.95 6.44 16.57
N GLU A 113 9.87 5.53 16.29
CA GLU A 113 11.13 5.42 17.02
C GLU A 113 12.00 6.67 16.84
N LEU A 114 12.03 7.24 15.64
CA LEU A 114 12.74 8.51 15.37
C LEU A 114 12.13 9.66 16.16
N TYR A 115 10.80 9.72 16.25
CA TYR A 115 10.09 10.73 17.04
C TYR A 115 10.36 10.55 18.54
N ASP A 116 10.22 9.33 19.05
CA ASP A 116 10.41 9.00 20.47
C ASP A 116 11.86 9.27 20.92
N LYS A 117 12.83 9.12 20.01
CA LYS A 117 14.25 9.47 20.25
C LYS A 117 14.56 10.97 20.09
N GLY A 118 13.57 11.80 19.75
CA GLY A 118 13.74 13.24 19.57
C GLY A 118 14.54 13.64 18.33
N LEU A 119 14.69 12.73 17.36
CA LEU A 119 15.43 12.96 16.12
C LEU A 119 14.59 13.71 15.08
N ILE A 120 13.26 13.64 15.22
CA ILE A 120 12.30 14.41 14.43
C ILE A 120 11.21 15.01 15.33
N PRO A 121 10.63 16.17 14.95
CA PRO A 121 11.04 17.03 13.83
C PRO A 121 12.39 17.71 14.09
N LEU A 122 13.17 17.94 13.03
CA LEU A 122 14.47 18.60 13.13
C LEU A 122 14.29 20.03 13.64
N LYS A 123 15.11 20.44 14.62
CA LYS A 123 15.13 21.85 15.07
C LYS A 123 15.98 22.65 14.09
N VAL A 124 15.36 23.60 13.41
CA VAL A 124 16.04 24.62 12.60
C VAL A 124 16.23 25.84 13.49
N THR A 125 17.48 26.21 13.76
CA THR A 125 17.85 27.46 14.42
C THR A 125 18.42 28.44 13.39
N ASP A 126 18.60 29.71 13.78
CA ASP A 126 19.21 30.72 12.91
C ASP A 126 20.65 30.35 12.48
N GLU A 127 21.28 29.38 13.16
CA GLU A 127 22.60 28.82 12.87
C GLU A 127 22.58 27.56 12.00
N GLY A 128 21.40 27.02 11.65
CA GLY A 128 21.24 25.86 10.76
C GLY A 128 20.40 24.71 11.32
N VAL A 129 20.51 23.54 10.68
CA VAL A 129 19.81 22.31 11.09
C VAL A 129 20.65 21.58 12.14
N THR A 130 20.06 21.24 13.28
CA THR A 130 20.72 20.36 14.25
C THR A 130 20.90 18.96 13.67
N VAL A 131 22.16 18.59 13.40
CA VAL A 131 22.53 17.25 12.92
C VAL A 131 22.81 16.36 14.13
N PHE A 132 22.02 15.31 14.30
CA PHE A 132 22.26 14.31 15.33
C PHE A 132 23.41 13.37 14.91
N PRO A 133 24.23 12.87 15.87
CA PRO A 133 25.24 11.87 15.57
C PRO A 133 24.61 10.61 14.99
N SER A 134 25.37 9.85 14.19
CA SER A 134 24.91 8.61 13.58
C SER A 134 24.39 7.64 14.65
N PHE A 135 23.12 7.23 14.53
CA PHE A 135 22.50 6.25 15.41
C PHE A 135 22.07 5.03 14.60
N SER A 136 22.22 3.84 15.17
CA SER A 136 21.75 2.61 14.55
C SER A 136 20.26 2.43 14.84
N LEU A 137 19.44 2.33 13.79
CA LEU A 137 18.08 1.79 13.91
C LEU A 137 18.21 0.29 14.18
N LYS A 138 17.59 -0.21 15.26
CA LYS A 138 17.51 -1.65 15.50
C LYS A 138 16.61 -2.25 14.44
N THR A 139 17.22 -2.73 13.37
CA THR A 139 16.55 -3.47 12.33
C THR A 139 16.60 -4.95 12.72
N TYR A 140 15.46 -5.50 13.14
CA TYR A 140 15.36 -6.93 13.44
C TYR A 140 15.33 -7.72 12.12
N TRP A 141 16.51 -7.87 11.50
CA TRP A 141 16.70 -8.70 10.30
C TRP A 141 16.82 -10.19 10.64
N GLU A 142 16.00 -10.74 11.54
CA GLU A 142 16.01 -12.19 11.82
C GLU A 142 15.44 -13.05 10.67
N PHE A 143 15.61 -12.62 9.42
CA PHE A 143 15.56 -13.51 8.27
C PHE A 143 16.95 -14.13 8.12
N SER A 144 17.07 -15.39 8.49
CA SER A 144 18.23 -16.28 8.30
C SER A 144 18.64 -16.52 6.82
N ALA A 145 18.17 -15.69 5.88
CA ALA A 145 18.30 -15.89 4.45
C ALA A 145 19.37 -15.02 3.75
N PHE A 146 20.00 -14.06 4.45
CA PHE A 146 21.06 -13.25 3.84
C PHE A 146 22.43 -13.57 4.45
N LYS A 147 23.16 -14.50 3.83
CA LYS A 147 24.61 -14.61 4.07
C LYS A 147 25.31 -13.53 3.24
N SER A 148 25.95 -12.58 3.91
CA SER A 148 26.78 -11.56 3.27
C SER A 148 27.91 -12.23 2.47
N PRO A 149 28.06 -11.97 1.15
CA PRO A 149 29.12 -12.56 0.35
C PRO A 149 30.50 -11.93 0.59
N THR A 150 30.61 -10.91 1.44
CA THR A 150 31.86 -10.16 1.64
C THR A 150 32.67 -10.58 2.86
N MET A 151 32.31 -11.67 3.55
CA MET A 151 33.22 -12.27 4.54
C MET A 151 34.46 -12.86 3.82
N GLY A 152 35.48 -12.03 3.64
CA GLY A 152 36.80 -12.46 3.13
C GLY A 152 37.42 -11.60 2.03
N ALA A 153 36.79 -10.50 1.60
CA ALA A 153 37.43 -9.61 0.64
C ALA A 153 38.40 -8.65 1.34
N GLU A 154 39.65 -9.08 1.54
CA GLU A 154 40.78 -8.17 1.76
C GLU A 154 41.17 -7.54 0.41
N GLY A 155 40.95 -6.23 0.28
CA GLY A 155 41.47 -5.43 -0.83
C GLY A 155 42.54 -4.49 -0.31
N SER A 156 43.78 -4.64 -0.79
CA SER A 156 44.82 -3.61 -0.72
C SER A 156 44.52 -2.53 -1.77
N TRP A 157 44.54 -1.27 -1.34
CA TRP A 157 44.31 -0.06 -2.16
C TRP A 157 45.12 -0.03 -3.45
#